data_AF-E3GKK6-F1
#
_entry.id   AF-E3GKK6-F1
#
_cell.length_a   1.000
_cell.length_b   1.000
_cell.length_c   1.000
_cell.angle_alpha   90.00
_cell.angle_beta   90.00
_cell.angle_gamma   90.00
#
_symmetry.space_group_name_H-M   'P 1'
#
loop_
_entity.id
_entity.type
_entity.pdbx_description
1 polymer ?
#
loop_
_entity_poly.entity_id
_entity_poly.type
_entity_poly.pdbx_seq_one_letter_code
_entity_poly.pdbx_strand_id
1 'polypeptide(L)' 'MEIKSEYYNNLDENMEKYGIAEEDIPMAEDTFQALEEQMFSFAMFMLM' A
#
# COMPACT_ATOMS: atom_id res chain seq x y z
N MET A 1 -6.07 -6.35 9.33
CA MET A 1 -4.86 -5.73 9.91
C MET A 1 -5.31 -4.39 10.46
N GLU A 2 -5.16 -4.12 11.77
CA GLU A 2 -5.53 -2.81 12.33
C GLU A 2 -4.42 -1.79 12.01
N ILE A 3 -4.72 -0.83 11.12
CA ILE A 3 -3.79 0.23 10.76
C ILE A 3 -4.02 1.38 11.75
N LYS A 4 -3.04 1.65 12.63
CA LYS A 4 -3.04 2.83 13.49
C LYS A 4 -2.46 4.03 12.74
N SER A 5 -3.24 4.65 11.87
CA SER A 5 -2.86 5.89 11.17
C SER A 5 -3.96 6.94 11.36
N GLU A 6 -3.60 8.21 11.54
CA GLU A 6 -4.56 9.33 11.57
C GLU A 6 -5.28 9.52 10.22
N TYR A 7 -4.68 9.02 9.15
CA TYR A 7 -5.18 9.14 7.78
C TYR A 7 -5.89 7.88 7.28
N TYR A 8 -5.50 6.72 7.82
CA TYR A 8 -5.95 5.41 7.36
C TYR A 8 -6.42 4.57 8.55
N ASN A 9 -7.74 4.42 8.71
CA ASN A 9 -8.34 3.67 9.82
C ASN A 9 -8.54 2.19 9.46
N ASN A 10 -9.54 1.90 8.63
CA ASN A 10 -9.80 0.58 8.07
C ASN A 10 -9.98 0.68 6.54
N LEU A 11 -9.82 -0.43 5.82
CA LEU A 11 -9.82 -0.43 4.36
C LEU A 11 -11.14 0.16 3.83
N ASP A 12 -12.28 -0.39 4.26
CA ASP A 12 -13.62 -0.02 3.79
C ASP A 12 -13.95 1.46 4.00
N GLU A 13 -13.72 2.01 5.20
CA GLU A 13 -13.90 3.42 5.53
C GLU A 13 -12.98 4.32 4.71
N ASN A 14 -11.74 3.87 4.45
CA ASN A 14 -10.81 4.65 3.65
C ASN A 14 -11.23 4.64 2.17
N MET A 15 -11.71 3.52 1.63
CA MET A 15 -12.19 3.48 0.25
C MET A 15 -13.38 4.39 0.05
N GLU A 16 -14.34 4.37 0.99
CA GLU A 16 -15.51 5.24 0.96
C GLU A 16 -15.10 6.71 1.08
N LYS A 17 -14.24 7.05 2.05
CA LYS A 17 -13.77 8.43 2.30
C LYS A 17 -13.04 9.05 1.11
N TYR A 18 -12.24 8.26 0.40
CA TYR A 18 -11.44 8.73 -0.73
C TYR A 18 -12.07 8.45 -2.10
N GLY A 19 -13.25 7.82 -2.13
CA GLY A 19 -13.98 7.50 -3.36
C GLY A 19 -13.21 6.53 -4.26
N ILE A 20 -12.44 5.61 -3.67
CA ILE A 20 -11.66 4.61 -4.41
C ILE A 20 -12.63 3.51 -4.86
N ALA A 21 -12.67 3.23 -6.16
CA ALA A 21 -13.49 2.15 -6.69
C ALA A 21 -12.86 0.79 -6.35
N GLU A 22 -13.70 -0.21 -6.05
CA GLU A 22 -13.20 -1.56 -5.70
C GLU A 22 -12.32 -2.18 -6.79
N GLU A 23 -12.60 -1.83 -8.04
CA GLU A 23 -11.84 -2.25 -9.22
C GLU A 23 -10.42 -1.68 -9.28
N ASP A 24 -10.13 -0.60 -8.55
CA ASP A 24 -8.81 0.03 -8.50
C ASP A 24 -7.93 -0.54 -7.36
N ILE A 25 -8.51 -1.29 -6.42
CA ILE A 25 -7.78 -1.90 -5.29
C ILE A 25 -6.66 -2.82 -5.78
N PRO A 26 -6.88 -3.74 -6.74
CA PRO A 26 -5.83 -4.64 -7.19
C PRO A 26 -4.65 -3.89 -7.81
N MET A 27 -4.92 -2.79 -8.52
CA MET A 27 -3.86 -1.95 -9.08
C MET A 27 -3.08 -1.22 -7.98
N ALA A 28 -3.77 -0.74 -6.94
CA ALA A 28 -3.11 -0.14 -5.79
C ALA A 28 -2.22 -1.15 -5.04
N GLU A 29 -2.71 -2.37 -4.81
CA GLU A 29 -1.94 -3.46 -4.18
C GLU A 29 -0.69 -3.83 -4.99
N ASP A 30 -0.82 -4.03 -6.30
CA ASP A 30 0.32 -4.31 -7.19
C ASP A 30 1.36 -3.17 -7.14
N THR A 31 0.90 -1.93 -7.09
CA THR A 31 1.78 -0.76 -7.03
C THR A 31 2.56 -0.71 -5.71
N PHE A 32 1.90 -1.01 -4.58
CA PHE A 32 2.57 -1.08 -3.28
C PHE A 32 3.59 -2.21 -3.21
N GLN A 33 3.25 -3.39 -3.73
CA GLN A 33 4.17 -4.53 -3.74
C GLN A 33 5.40 -4.27 -4.60
N ALA A 34 5.23 -3.68 -5.79
CA ALA A 34 6.36 -3.30 -6.64
C ALA A 34 7.32 -2.30 -5.95
N LEU A 35 6.77 -1.34 -5.20
CA LEU A 35 7.53 -0.38 -4.40
C LEU A 35 8.30 -1.06 -3.25
N GLU A 36 7.66 -1.97 -2.53
CA GLU A 36 8.32 -2.74 -1.47
C GLU A 36 9.46 -3.60 -2.03
N GLU A 37 9.24 -4.30 -3.14
CA GLU A 37 10.25 -5.13 -3.80
C GLU A 37 11.44 -4.29 -4.29
N GLN A 38 11.19 -3.08 -4.82
CA GLN A 38 12.24 -2.15 -5.21
C GLN A 38 13.06 -1.67 -4.01
N MET A 39 12.39 -1.30 -2.91
CA MET A 39 13.06 -0.87 -1.67
C MET A 39 13.90 -1.99 -1.06
N PHE A 40 13.36 -3.22 -1.00
CA PHE A 40 14.09 -4.39 -0.53
C PHE A 40 15.30 -4.70 -1.39
N SER A 41 15.15 -4.66 -2.72
CA SER A 41 16.23 -4.88 -3.67
C SER A 41 17.34 -3.84 -3.50
N PHE A 42 16.98 -2.57 -3.30
CA PHE A 42 17.93 -1.49 -3.04
C PHE A 42 18.67 -1.67 -1.69
N ALA A 43 17.94 -2.03 -0.63
CA ALA A 43 18.54 -2.33 0.67
C ALA A 43 19.54 -3.50 0.58
N MET A 44 19.19 -4.56 -0.14
CA MET A 44 20.07 -5.71 -0.38
C MET A 44 21.31 -5.34 -1.21
N PHE A 45 21.16 -4.46 -2.20
CA PHE A 45 22.30 -3.95 -2.96
C PHE A 45 23.30 -3.18 -2.09
N MET A 46 22.83 -2.35 -1.15
CA MET A 46 23.71 -1.58 -0.27
C MET A 46 24.39 -2.43 0.83
N LEU A 47 23.85 -3.60 1.15
CA LEU A 47 24.40 -4.52 2.13
C LEU A 47 25.45 -5.49 1.56
N MET A 48 25.57 -5.58 0.24
CA MET A 48 26.61 -6.33 -0.48
C MET A 48 27.79 -5.41 -0.87
#